data_AF-A0A7X7HVN9-F1
#
_entry.id   AF-A0A7X7HVN9-F1
#
_cell.length_a   1.000
_cell.length_b   1.000
_cell.length_c   1.000
_cell.angle_alpha   90.00
_cell.angle_beta   90.00
_cell.angle_gamma   90.00
#
_symmetry.space_group_name_H-M   'P 1'
#
loop_
_entity.id
_entity.type
_entity.pdbx_description
1 polymer ?
#
loop_
_entity_poly.entity_id
_entity_poly.type
_entity_poly.pdbx_seq_one_letter_code
_entity_poly.pdbx_strand_id
1 'polypeptide(L)'
;MSPATRARYARRRQRRLARVDNDLTTDQWHEILDAWGGCAYCRATGPALQRDCVQPVSRGGRYTVENVVPACASCNASKHNSEVTGWMRRKKLDEGAFLLRHATFLKELRERQAVEPEAES
;
A
#
# COMPACT_ATOMS: atom_id res chain seq x y z
N MET A 1 -15.87 -13.02 -15.31
CA MET A 1 -16.62 -11.80 -14.92
C MET A 1 -17.03 -11.04 -16.18
N SER A 2 -18.33 -10.71 -16.34
CA SER A 2 -18.81 -10.04 -17.56
C SER A 2 -18.24 -8.62 -17.74
N PRO A 3 -18.19 -8.07 -18.98
CA PRO A 3 -17.79 -6.68 -19.22
C PRO A 3 -18.58 -5.66 -18.38
N ALA A 4 -19.90 -5.84 -18.26
CA ALA A 4 -20.76 -4.99 -17.44
C ALA A 4 -20.37 -5.03 -15.95
N THR A 5 -20.04 -6.21 -15.43
CA THR A 5 -19.60 -6.35 -14.03
C THR A 5 -18.25 -5.65 -13.80
N ARG A 6 -17.31 -5.74 -14.75
CA ARG A 6 -16.02 -5.02 -14.71
C ARG A 6 -16.21 -3.51 -14.70
N ALA A 7 -17.06 -2.98 -15.59
CA ALA A 7 -17.36 -1.54 -15.63
C ALA A 7 -17.98 -1.05 -14.31
N ARG A 8 -18.93 -1.81 -13.73
CA ARG A 8 -19.52 -1.49 -12.42
C ARG A 8 -18.48 -1.47 -11.30
N TYR A 9 -17.59 -2.45 -11.27
CA TYR A 9 -16.51 -2.51 -10.28
C TYR A 9 -15.54 -1.32 -10.41
N ALA A 10 -15.14 -1.00 -11.63
CA ALA A 10 -14.26 0.15 -11.91
C ALA A 10 -14.88 1.48 -11.45
N ARG A 11 -16.16 1.73 -11.78
CA ARG A 11 -16.89 2.93 -11.32
C ARG A 11 -16.97 3.01 -9.79
N ARG A 12 -17.25 1.89 -9.11
CA ARG A 12 -17.28 1.84 -7.64
C ARG A 12 -15.91 2.15 -7.04
N ARG A 13 -14.83 1.61 -7.63
CA ARG A 13 -13.45 1.90 -7.21
C ARG A 13 -13.11 3.38 -7.40
N GLN A 14 -13.41 3.94 -8.58
CA GLN A 14 -13.16 5.36 -8.87
C GLN A 14 -13.87 6.28 -7.86
N ARG A 15 -15.15 6.03 -7.58
CA ARG A 15 -15.93 6.80 -6.60
C ARG A 15 -15.36 6.71 -5.17
N ARG A 16 -14.75 5.58 -4.81
CA ARG A 16 -14.11 5.42 -3.49
C ARG A 16 -12.81 6.21 -3.41
N LEU A 17 -11.98 6.14 -4.44
CA LEU A 17 -10.72 6.88 -4.51
C LEU A 17 -10.95 8.39 -4.55
N ALA A 18 -11.99 8.85 -5.23
CA ALA A 18 -12.35 10.28 -5.26
C ALA A 18 -12.84 10.84 -3.90
N ARG A 19 -13.04 9.99 -2.89
CA ARG A 19 -13.54 10.37 -1.55
C ARG A 19 -12.51 10.24 -0.45
N VAL A 20 -11.31 9.76 -0.77
CA VAL A 20 -10.22 9.58 0.19
C VAL A 20 -8.99 10.29 -0.34
N ASP A 21 -8.06 10.61 0.54
CA ASP A 21 -6.78 11.15 0.12
C ASP A 21 -6.10 10.13 -0.80
N ASN A 22 -5.70 10.61 -1.97
CA ASN A 22 -5.16 9.83 -3.07
C ASN A 22 -4.08 10.66 -3.75
N ASP A 23 -3.08 11.03 -2.95
CA ASP A 23 -2.00 11.97 -3.26
C ASP A 23 -0.65 11.26 -3.48
N LEU A 24 -0.62 9.92 -3.43
CA LEU A 24 0.60 9.16 -3.64
C LEU A 24 1.23 9.50 -5.00
N THR A 25 2.39 10.14 -4.96
CA THR A 25 3.13 10.56 -6.14
C THR A 25 3.96 9.41 -6.73
N THR A 26 4.48 9.60 -7.94
CA THR A 26 5.42 8.65 -8.55
C THR A 26 6.72 8.55 -7.76
N ASP A 27 7.23 9.67 -7.24
CA ASP A 27 8.49 9.70 -6.49
C ASP A 27 8.35 9.02 -5.13
N GLN A 28 7.27 9.30 -4.40
CA GLN A 28 6.94 8.57 -3.17
C GLN A 28 6.78 7.06 -3.42
N TRP A 29 6.29 6.66 -4.59
CA TRP A 29 6.24 5.25 -4.95
C TRP A 29 7.63 4.64 -5.16
N HIS A 30 8.57 5.36 -5.77
CA HIS A 30 9.95 4.89 -5.87
C HIS A 30 10.63 4.83 -4.50
N GLU A 31 10.40 5.81 -3.62
CA GLU A 31 10.88 5.75 -2.23
C GLU A 31 10.36 4.51 -1.49
N ILE A 32 9.08 4.17 -1.66
CA ILE A 32 8.50 2.95 -1.10
C ILE A 32 9.21 1.71 -1.67
N LEU A 33 9.48 1.66 -2.97
CA LEU A 33 10.17 0.53 -3.58
C LEU A 33 11.59 0.36 -3.00
N ASP A 34 12.35 1.44 -2.92
CA ASP A 34 13.71 1.43 -2.41
C ASP A 34 13.75 1.09 -0.92
N ALA A 35 12.84 1.67 -0.13
CA ALA A 35 12.75 1.41 1.29
C ALA A 35 12.32 -0.02 1.61
N TRP A 36 11.63 -0.74 0.73
CA TRP A 36 11.19 -2.11 1.01
C TRP A 36 12.05 -3.18 0.32
N GLY A 37 12.68 -2.86 -0.81
CA GLY A 37 13.58 -3.76 -1.56
C GLY A 37 12.91 -5.00 -2.15
N GLY A 38 11.59 -5.14 -2.03
CA GLY A 38 10.85 -6.34 -2.42
C GLY A 38 9.39 -6.31 -1.96
N CYS A 39 8.68 -7.42 -2.15
CA CYS A 39 7.31 -7.55 -1.65
C CYS A 39 7.27 -7.40 -0.11
N ALA A 40 6.44 -6.48 0.39
CA ALA A 40 6.24 -6.23 1.81
C ALA A 40 5.83 -7.47 2.62
N TYR A 41 5.18 -8.42 1.95
CA TYR A 41 4.57 -9.58 2.58
C TYR A 41 5.44 -10.83 2.50
N CYS A 42 5.73 -11.31 1.29
CA CYS A 42 6.50 -12.55 1.10
C CYS A 42 8.00 -12.31 0.89
N ARG A 43 8.46 -11.05 0.89
CA ARG A 43 9.87 -10.65 0.69
C ARG A 43 10.47 -11.02 -0.66
N ALA A 44 9.70 -11.64 -1.56
CA ALA A 44 10.16 -11.93 -2.91
C ALA A 44 10.56 -10.64 -3.64
N THR A 45 11.78 -10.66 -4.17
CA THR A 45 12.24 -9.70 -5.16
C THR A 45 11.75 -10.16 -6.53
N GLY A 46 11.31 -9.24 -7.37
CA GLY A 46 10.76 -9.61 -8.66
C GLY A 46 10.25 -8.41 -9.44
N PRO A 47 10.08 -8.55 -10.76
CA PRO A 47 9.66 -7.44 -11.59
C PRO A 47 8.22 -7.02 -11.28
N ALA A 48 7.98 -5.70 -11.37
CA ALA A 48 6.66 -5.05 -11.30
C ALA A 48 5.87 -5.30 -10.00
N LEU A 49 6.43 -4.89 -8.86
CA LEU A 49 5.68 -4.74 -7.61
C LEU A 49 4.50 -3.78 -7.81
N GLN A 50 3.38 -4.10 -7.17
CA GLN A 50 2.13 -3.36 -7.25
C GLN A 50 1.93 -2.56 -5.97
N ARG A 51 1.20 -1.45 -6.07
CA ARG A 51 0.74 -0.66 -4.92
C ARG A 51 -0.40 -1.39 -4.23
N ASP A 52 -0.20 -1.80 -2.99
CA ASP A 52 -1.24 -2.35 -2.13
C ASP A 52 -1.44 -1.48 -0.89
N CYS A 53 -2.70 -1.28 -0.49
CA CYS A 53 -3.02 -0.49 0.70
C CYS A 53 -3.07 -1.40 1.93
N VAL A 54 -2.26 -1.11 2.96
CA VAL A 54 -2.24 -1.82 4.25
C VAL A 54 -3.64 -1.87 4.85
N GLN A 55 -4.28 -0.71 5.02
CA GLN A 55 -5.72 -0.57 5.26
C GLN A 55 -6.44 -0.46 3.90
N PRO A 56 -7.34 -1.37 3.52
CA PRO A 56 -8.06 -1.26 2.25
C PRO A 56 -8.94 -0.01 2.19
N VAL A 57 -8.99 0.67 1.04
CA VAL A 57 -9.86 1.86 0.85
C VAL A 57 -11.34 1.55 1.12
N SER A 58 -11.78 0.33 0.83
CA SER A 58 -13.14 -0.12 1.14
C SER A 58 -13.49 -0.18 2.62
N ARG A 59 -12.49 -0.05 3.51
CA ARG A 59 -12.58 -0.06 4.97
C ARG A 59 -11.91 1.18 5.58
N GLY A 60 -11.95 2.31 4.88
CA GLY A 60 -11.46 3.60 5.40
C GLY A 60 -9.98 3.90 5.18
N GLY A 61 -9.25 3.04 4.46
CA GLY A 61 -7.86 3.34 4.08
C GLY A 61 -7.74 4.48 3.06
N ARG A 62 -6.61 5.18 3.09
CA ARG A 62 -6.24 6.23 2.13
C ARG A 62 -5.23 5.71 1.11
N TYR A 63 -5.07 6.37 -0.02
CA TYR A 63 -4.08 6.01 -1.04
C TYR A 63 -2.90 6.99 -0.98
N THR A 64 -2.17 6.91 0.13
CA THR A 64 -1.08 7.83 0.52
C THR A 64 0.21 7.03 0.75
N VAL A 65 1.35 7.71 0.83
CA VAL A 65 2.67 7.10 1.11
C VAL A 65 2.70 6.30 2.43
N GLU A 66 1.93 6.71 3.43
CA GLU A 66 1.87 6.01 4.73
C GLU A 66 1.13 4.66 4.69
N ASN A 67 0.15 4.54 3.79
CA ASN A 67 -0.74 3.37 3.74
C ASN A 67 -0.42 2.42 2.57
N VAL A 68 0.41 2.84 1.61
CA VAL A 68 0.75 2.02 0.44
C VAL A 68 2.08 1.30 0.66
N VAL A 69 2.11 0.01 0.35
CA VAL A 69 3.30 -0.84 0.39
C VAL A 69 3.46 -1.60 -0.93
N PRO A 70 4.67 -2.06 -1.27
CA PRO A 70 4.87 -2.82 -2.49
C PRO A 70 4.49 -4.29 -2.29
N ALA A 71 3.70 -4.83 -3.21
CA ALA A 71 3.24 -6.20 -3.14
C ALA A 71 3.41 -6.91 -4.49
N CYS A 72 3.87 -8.16 -4.49
CA CYS A 72 3.85 -8.98 -5.69
C CYS A 72 2.41 -9.30 -6.11
N ALA A 73 2.20 -9.61 -7.39
CA ALA A 73 0.86 -9.89 -7.93
C ALA A 73 0.12 -11.00 -7.16
N SER A 74 0.82 -12.05 -6.73
CA SER A 74 0.25 -13.14 -5.93
C SER A 74 -0.25 -12.67 -4.57
N CYS A 75 0.57 -11.91 -3.83
CA CYS A 75 0.19 -11.40 -2.52
C CYS A 75 -0.95 -10.38 -2.62
N ASN A 76 -0.85 -9.42 -3.55
CA ASN A 76 -1.86 -8.39 -3.74
C ASN A 76 -3.22 -9.00 -4.12
N ALA A 77 -3.24 -9.95 -5.07
CA ALA A 77 -4.47 -10.66 -5.44
C ALA A 77 -5.03 -11.50 -4.29
N SER A 78 -4.17 -12.16 -3.50
CA SER A 78 -4.59 -12.97 -2.36
C SER A 78 -5.16 -12.13 -1.21
N LYS A 79 -4.56 -10.96 -0.91
CA LYS A 79 -5.04 -10.05 0.13
C LYS A 79 -6.34 -9.40 -0.29
N HIS A 80 -6.37 -8.85 -1.50
CA HIS A 80 -7.50 -8.11 -2.05
C HIS A 80 -7.97 -7.04 -1.03
N ASN A 81 -9.26 -7.01 -0.72
CA ASN A 81 -9.82 -6.10 0.28
C ASN A 81 -9.76 -6.66 1.72
N SER A 82 -8.97 -7.68 2.03
CA SER A 82 -8.85 -8.16 3.42
C SER A 82 -8.04 -7.19 4.27
N GLU A 83 -8.36 -7.12 5.56
CA GLU A 83 -7.47 -6.51 6.55
C GLU A 83 -6.11 -7.22 6.57
N VAL A 84 -5.02 -6.45 6.60
CA VAL A 84 -3.67 -6.98 6.39
C VAL A 84 -3.31 -8.05 7.43
N THR A 85 -3.51 -7.77 8.71
CA THR A 85 -3.10 -8.65 9.82
C THR A 85 -3.90 -9.95 9.81
N GLY A 86 -5.23 -9.86 9.67
CA GLY A 86 -6.10 -11.02 9.55
C GLY A 86 -5.79 -11.88 8.31
N TRP A 87 -5.41 -11.26 7.19
CA TRP A 87 -4.96 -11.98 6.00
C TRP A 87 -3.60 -12.65 6.21
N MET A 88 -2.62 -11.94 6.78
CA MET A 88 -1.28 -12.49 7.05
C MET A 88 -1.33 -13.70 7.96
N ARG A 89 -2.10 -13.65 9.06
CA ARG A 89 -2.32 -14.81 9.96
C ARG A 89 -2.88 -16.01 9.21
N ARG A 90 -3.91 -15.80 8.39
CA ARG A 90 -4.50 -16.86 7.56
C ARG A 90 -3.51 -17.44 6.54
N LYS A 91 -2.62 -16.62 6.01
CA LYS A 91 -1.54 -17.04 5.08
C LYS A 91 -0.31 -17.60 5.79
N LYS A 92 -0.27 -17.59 7.13
CA LYS A 92 0.88 -17.96 7.95
C LYS A 92 2.15 -17.19 7.57
N LEU A 93 1.98 -15.91 7.22
CA LEU A 93 3.09 -14.98 6.99
C LEU A 93 3.54 -14.36 8.32
N ASP A 94 4.76 -13.83 8.34
CA ASP A 94 5.33 -13.17 9.52
C ASP A 94 4.71 -11.77 9.71
N GLU A 95 3.58 -11.72 10.42
CA GLU A 95 2.89 -10.49 10.79
C GLU A 95 3.78 -9.55 11.61
N GLY A 96 4.56 -10.09 12.56
CA GLY A 96 5.40 -9.29 13.44
C GLY A 96 6.49 -8.55 12.67
N ALA A 97 7.19 -9.25 11.78
CA ALA A 97 8.20 -8.64 10.93
C ALA A 97 7.62 -7.59 9.98
N PHE A 98 6.40 -7.79 9.49
CA PHE A 98 5.72 -6.77 8.68
C PHE A 98 5.38 -5.52 9.49
N LEU A 99 4.74 -5.68 10.65
CA LEU A 99 4.33 -4.56 11.50
C LEU A 99 5.54 -3.75 11.97
N LEU A 100 6.62 -4.42 12.38
CA LEU A 100 7.85 -3.75 12.78
C LEU A 100 8.44 -2.94 11.60
N ARG A 101 8.56 -3.56 10.41
CA ARG A 101 9.11 -2.84 9.25
C ARG A 101 8.24 -1.66 8.83
N HIS A 102 6.92 -1.82 8.84
CA HIS A 102 5.99 -0.75 8.48
C HIS A 102 6.06 0.41 9.48
N ALA A 103 6.11 0.12 10.78
CA ALA A 103 6.30 1.14 11.81
C ALA A 103 7.63 1.88 11.68
N THR A 104 8.73 1.17 11.40
CA THR A 104 10.04 1.78 11.13
C THR A 104 9.99 2.70 9.93
N PHE A 105 9.43 2.25 8.81
CA PHE A 105 9.29 3.07 7.59
C PHE A 105 8.49 4.35 7.85
N LEU A 106 7.36 4.26 8.57
CA LEU A 106 6.56 5.43 8.92
C LEU A 106 7.30 6.41 9.82
N LYS A 107 8.11 5.90 10.75
CA LYS A 107 8.94 6.73 11.62
C LYS A 107 9.98 7.48 10.78
N GLU A 108 10.73 6.78 9.94
CA GLU A 108 11.74 7.38 9.05
C GLU A 108 11.13 8.43 8.12
N LEU A 109 9.96 8.16 7.55
CA LEU A 109 9.24 9.10 6.70
C LEU A 109 8.89 10.40 7.45
N ARG A 110 8.35 10.29 8.67
CA ARG A 110 7.98 11.45 9.49
C ARG A 110 9.19 12.25 9.94
N GLU A 111 10.29 11.57 10.26
CA GLU A 111 11.55 12.22 10.60
C GLU A 111 12.10 13.03 9.41
N ARG A 112 12.04 12.49 8.18
CA ARG A 112 12.42 13.26 6.98
C ARG A 112 11.55 14.49 6.77
N GLN A 113 10.23 14.33 6.89
CA GLN A 113 9.28 15.44 6.72
C GLN A 113 9.43 16.53 7.80
N ALA A 114 9.86 16.17 9.01
CA ALA A 114 10.11 17.14 10.09
C ALA A 114 11.38 18.00 9.87
N VAL A 115 12.31 17.54 9.02
CA VAL A 115 13.58 18.22 8.73
C VAL A 115 13.46 19.17 7.53
N GLU A 116 12.41 19.08 6.72
CA GLU A 116 12.12 19.98 5.60
C GLU A 116 10.96 20.96 5.87
N PRO A 117 11.07 21.94 6.80
CA PRO A 117 9.96 22.87 6.99
C PRO A 117 9.91 24.08 6.03
N GLU A 118 10.94 24.42 5.22
CA GLU A 118 10.92 25.68 4.45
C GLU A 118 11.66 25.60 3.09
N ALA A 119 10.92 25.28 2.02
CA ALA A 119 11.33 25.56 0.64
C ALA A 119 10.11 25.85 -0.25
N GLU A 120 9.19 26.70 0.22
CA GLU A 120 8.21 27.34 -0.65
C GLU A 120 7.91 28.74 -0.12
N SER A 121 8.46 29.74 -0.81
CA SER A 121 8.12 31.17 -0.78
C SER A 121 8.13 31.67 -2.21
#